data_AF-A0A8J7RUE9-F1
#
_entry.id   AF-A0A8J7RUE9-F1
#
_cell.length_a   1.000
_cell.length_b   1.000
_cell.length_c   1.000
_cell.angle_alpha   90.00
_cell.angle_beta   90.00
_cell.angle_gamma   90.00
#
_symmetry.space_group_name_H-M   'P 1'
#
loop_
_entity.id
_entity.type
_entity.pdbx_description
1 polymer ?
#
loop_
_entity_poly.entity_id
_entity_poly.type
_entity_poly.pdbx_seq_one_letter_code
_entity_poly.pdbx_strand_id
1 'polypeptide(L)'
;MARKVLATTNFVSHLILPTNLIPPRRRGGHRGRGTAEDEGSLIMPLSIPLITGPGAITTAITLAYQGDQIDPLIATLIGVGVVAVIIFVSMDYLGGLISEVSDRTMELLLRPGGLVLATLGVQILPGGVMRYFGL
;
A
#
# COMPACT_ATOMS: atom_id res chain seq x y z
N MET A 1 34.71 -16.33 -10.87
CA MET A 1 34.66 -17.31 -11.99
C MET A 1 33.75 -18.53 -11.75
N ALA A 2 32.98 -18.60 -10.66
CA ALA A 2 32.16 -19.78 -10.30
C ALA A 2 30.75 -19.85 -10.94
N ARG A 3 30.35 -18.87 -11.77
CA ARG A 3 28.99 -18.79 -12.33
C ARG A 3 28.74 -19.69 -13.55
N LYS A 4 29.78 -20.20 -14.22
CA LYS A 4 29.62 -21.10 -15.39
C LYS A 4 29.30 -22.55 -15.01
N VAL A 5 29.60 -22.98 -13.78
CA VAL A 5 29.36 -24.36 -13.32
C VAL A 5 27.87 -24.60 -12.99
N LEU A 6 27.12 -23.55 -12.69
CA LEU A 6 25.69 -23.64 -12.35
C LEU A 6 24.78 -23.95 -13.56
N ALA A 7 25.28 -23.78 -14.79
CA ALA A 7 24.51 -24.08 -16.00
C ALA A 7 24.40 -25.60 -16.26
N THR A 8 25.43 -26.38 -15.90
CA THR A 8 25.46 -27.83 -16.11
C THR A 8 24.52 -28.59 -15.16
N THR A 9 24.28 -28.05 -13.96
CA THR A 9 23.37 -28.68 -12.98
C THR A 9 21.90 -28.69 -13.44
N ASN A 10 21.49 -27.70 -14.25
CA ASN A 10 20.11 -27.62 -14.78
C ASN A 10 19.80 -28.68 -15.86
N PHE A 11 20.82 -29.20 -16.54
CA PHE A 11 20.61 -30.16 -17.63
C PHE A 11 20.40 -31.60 -17.13
N VAL A 12 21.02 -31.96 -15.99
CA VAL A 12 20.93 -33.31 -15.43
C VAL A 12 19.62 -33.53 -14.66
N SER A 13 19.05 -32.49 -14.05
CA SER A 13 17.80 -32.61 -13.28
C SER A 13 16.57 -32.92 -14.15
N HIS A 14 16.55 -32.49 -15.41
CA HIS A 14 15.46 -32.75 -16.36
C HIS A 14 15.49 -34.16 -16.99
N LEU A 15 16.61 -34.89 -16.84
CA LEU A 15 16.78 -36.22 -17.43
C LEU A 15 16.42 -37.36 -16.46
N ILE A 16 16.35 -37.09 -15.15
CA ILE A 16 16.16 -38.12 -14.10
C ILE A 16 14.73 -38.15 -13.53
N LEU A 17 13.92 -37.12 -13.74
CA LEU A 17 12.55 -37.06 -13.20
C LEU A 17 11.50 -36.89 -14.32
N PRO A 18 10.68 -37.92 -14.62
CA PRO A 18 9.54 -37.74 -15.50
C PRO A 18 8.55 -36.79 -14.82
N THR A 19 8.33 -35.63 -15.42
CA THR A 19 7.52 -34.50 -14.94
C THR A 19 6.00 -34.77 -14.87
N ASN A 20 5.56 -36.02 -14.79
CA ASN A 20 4.14 -36.40 -14.94
C ASN A 20 3.50 -37.12 -13.74
N LEU A 21 4.02 -36.95 -12.51
CA LEU A 21 3.44 -37.60 -11.32
C LEU A 21 3.22 -36.64 -10.13
N ILE A 22 2.99 -35.36 -10.39
CA ILE A 22 2.56 -34.42 -9.34
C ILE A 22 1.02 -34.38 -9.36
N PRO A 23 0.30 -35.04 -8.42
CA PRO A 23 -1.12 -34.75 -8.24
C PRO A 23 -1.25 -33.26 -7.92
N PRO A 24 -2.26 -32.55 -8.44
CA PRO A 24 -2.43 -31.13 -8.16
C PRO A 24 -2.50 -30.95 -6.65
N ARG A 25 -1.42 -30.45 -6.04
CA ARG A 25 -1.44 -30.00 -4.65
C ARG A 25 -2.52 -28.95 -4.60
N ARG A 26 -3.66 -29.28 -3.98
CA ARG A 26 -4.64 -28.27 -3.54
C ARG A 26 -3.82 -27.21 -2.85
N ARG A 27 -3.77 -26.06 -3.50
CA ARG A 27 -3.05 -24.88 -3.08
C ARG A 27 -3.69 -24.47 -1.76
N GLY A 28 -3.17 -25.01 -0.66
CA GLY A 28 -3.39 -24.50 0.68
C GLY A 28 -2.67 -23.16 0.77
N GLY A 29 -3.20 -22.19 0.03
CA GLY A 29 -2.83 -20.81 0.19
C GLY A 29 -3.26 -20.42 1.58
N HIS A 30 -2.29 -20.10 2.43
CA HIS A 30 -2.53 -19.21 3.54
C HIS A 30 -3.40 -18.07 3.02
N ARG A 31 -4.54 -17.86 3.69
CA ARG A 31 -5.54 -16.85 3.36
C ARG A 31 -4.89 -15.47 3.26
N GLY A 32 -4.38 -15.14 2.08
CA GLY A 32 -4.25 -13.76 1.64
C GLY A 32 -5.67 -13.23 1.55
N ARG A 33 -6.08 -12.49 2.58
CA ARG A 33 -7.33 -11.73 2.65
C ARG A 33 -7.29 -10.74 1.48
N GLY A 34 -7.90 -11.14 0.36
CA GLY A 34 -7.77 -10.45 -0.91
C GLY A 34 -8.41 -11.24 -2.04
N THR A 35 -9.68 -11.63 -1.86
CA THR A 35 -10.55 -11.95 -3.00
C THR A 35 -11.75 -11.01 -2.88
N ALA A 36 -11.91 -10.16 -3.89
CA ALA A 36 -13.01 -9.21 -4.03
C ALA A 36 -14.34 -9.91 -4.40
N GLU A 37 -14.54 -11.15 -3.93
CA GLU A 37 -15.65 -12.01 -4.32
C GLU A 37 -16.43 -12.55 -3.11
N ASP A 38 -16.11 -12.10 -1.88
CA ASP A 38 -17.01 -12.29 -0.73
C ASP A 38 -17.99 -11.11 -0.70
N GLU A 39 -19.25 -11.38 -1.06
CA GLU A 39 -20.35 -10.41 -1.06
C GLU A 39 -20.45 -9.71 0.31
N GLY A 40 -19.87 -8.51 0.43
CA GLY A 40 -20.06 -7.61 1.57
C GLY A 40 -18.82 -7.03 2.24
N SER A 41 -17.59 -7.51 1.94
CA SER A 41 -16.39 -6.93 2.56
C SER A 41 -15.83 -5.78 1.71
N LEU A 42 -16.18 -4.56 2.11
CA LEU A 42 -15.66 -3.34 1.50
C LEU A 42 -14.18 -3.22 1.92
N ILE A 43 -13.26 -3.45 1.00
CA ILE A 43 -11.81 -3.22 1.18
C ILE A 43 -11.42 -2.06 0.26
N MET A 44 -11.16 -0.90 0.85
CA MET A 44 -10.71 0.28 0.11
C MET A 44 -9.26 0.59 0.44
N PRO A 45 -8.45 0.93 -0.57
CA PRO A 45 -7.03 1.22 -0.41
C PRO A 45 -6.84 2.63 0.16
N LEU A 46 -7.37 2.88 1.36
CA LEU A 46 -7.34 4.21 1.98
C LEU A 46 -6.02 4.47 2.74
N SER A 47 -5.33 3.42 3.18
CA SER A 47 -4.12 3.56 3.98
C SER A 47 -3.04 4.35 3.23
N ILE A 48 -2.89 4.13 1.92
CA ILE A 48 -1.93 4.84 1.08
C ILE A 48 -2.34 6.32 0.88
N PRO A 49 -3.58 6.65 0.46
CA PRO A 49 -4.10 8.02 0.42
C PRO A 49 -4.14 8.76 1.77
N LEU A 50 -4.21 8.08 2.91
CA LEU A 50 -4.12 8.75 4.22
C LEU A 50 -2.67 9.04 4.61
N ILE A 51 -1.78 8.06 4.49
CA ILE A 51 -0.39 8.19 4.92
C ILE A 51 0.41 9.10 3.99
N THR A 52 0.29 8.89 2.68
CA THR A 52 1.03 9.63 1.66
C THR A 52 0.13 10.60 0.92
N GLY A 53 -1.05 10.93 1.45
CA GLY A 53 -2.10 11.61 0.72
C GLY A 53 -1.63 12.78 -0.16
N PRO A 54 -2.37 13.11 -1.23
CA PRO A 54 -1.96 14.18 -2.14
C PRO A 54 -1.66 15.50 -1.41
N GLY A 55 -2.36 15.79 -0.31
CA GLY A 55 -2.08 16.92 0.59
C GLY A 55 -0.74 16.83 1.33
N ALA A 56 -0.33 15.64 1.77
CA ALA A 56 0.98 15.40 2.38
C ALA A 56 2.09 15.57 1.34
N ILE A 57 1.91 15.08 0.11
CA ILE A 57 2.86 15.29 -0.99
C ILE A 57 3.00 16.79 -1.31
N THR A 58 1.88 17.50 -1.49
CA THR A 58 1.93 18.95 -1.78
C THR A 58 2.56 19.74 -0.65
N THR A 59 2.29 19.37 0.61
CA THR A 59 2.89 20.01 1.78
C THR A 59 4.39 19.77 1.82
N ALA A 60 4.85 18.53 1.65
CA ALA A 60 6.28 18.21 1.62
C ALA A 60 7.00 18.96 0.48
N ILE A 61 6.42 18.99 -0.73
CA ILE A 61 7.00 19.75 -1.85
C ILE A 61 7.00 21.26 -1.52
N THR A 62 5.90 21.80 -1.01
CA THR A 62 5.80 23.24 -0.73
C THR A 62 6.78 23.68 0.35
N LEU A 63 6.95 22.91 1.43
CA LEU A 63 7.93 23.22 2.47
C LEU A 63 9.37 23.06 1.94
N ALA A 64 9.63 22.03 1.13
CA ALA A 64 10.95 21.80 0.57
C ALA A 64 11.40 22.95 -0.37
N TYR A 65 10.44 23.62 -1.01
CA TYR A 65 10.67 24.74 -1.92
C TYR A 65 10.26 26.11 -1.32
N GLN A 66 10.13 26.22 0.00
CA GLN A 66 9.66 27.44 0.66
C GLN A 66 10.72 28.57 0.74
N GLY A 67 11.53 28.73 -0.31
CA GLY A 67 12.62 29.68 -0.42
C GLY A 67 13.75 29.14 -1.30
N ASP A 68 14.70 29.99 -1.69
CA ASP A 68 15.84 29.65 -2.54
C ASP A 68 17.03 29.03 -1.79
N GLN A 69 16.84 28.67 -0.51
CA GLN A 69 17.89 28.15 0.37
C GLN A 69 17.74 26.64 0.59
N ILE A 70 18.82 25.98 1.00
CA ILE A 70 18.82 24.52 1.29
C ILE A 70 18.20 24.17 2.65
N ASP A 71 18.06 25.13 3.55
CA ASP A 71 17.55 24.91 4.91
C ASP A 71 16.11 24.36 4.97
N PRO A 72 15.13 24.88 4.19
CA PRO A 72 13.77 24.35 4.15
C PRO A 72 13.73 22.90 3.62
N LEU A 73 14.58 22.56 2.66
CA LEU A 73 14.69 21.21 2.12
C LEU A 73 15.15 20.23 3.21
N ILE A 74 16.22 20.56 3.94
CA ILE A 74 16.76 19.73 5.02
C ILE A 74 15.74 19.59 6.16
N ALA A 75 15.12 20.69 6.58
CA ALA A 75 14.09 20.69 7.62
C ALA A 75 12.90 19.81 7.23
N THR A 76 12.46 19.88 5.97
CA THR A 76 11.38 19.04 5.44
C THR A 76 11.77 17.56 5.43
N LEU A 77 13.00 17.24 5.01
CA LEU A 77 13.50 15.86 4.98
C LEU A 77 13.52 15.25 6.39
N ILE A 78 14.00 16.02 7.37
CA ILE A 78 14.01 15.61 8.78
C ILE A 78 12.57 15.40 9.26
N GLY A 79 11.66 16.33 8.97
CA GLY A 79 10.24 16.22 9.35
C GLY A 79 9.59 14.96 8.79
N VAL A 80 9.76 14.67 7.50
CA VAL A 80 9.27 13.43 6.87
C VAL A 80 9.91 12.20 7.48
N GLY A 81 11.22 12.23 7.77
CA GLY A 81 11.93 11.14 8.45
C GLY A 81 11.36 10.85 9.84
N VAL A 82 11.06 11.89 10.62
CA VAL A 82 10.43 11.75 11.94
C VAL A 82 9.06 11.10 11.83
N VAL A 83 8.22 11.55 10.90
CA VAL A 83 6.90 10.94 10.65
C VAL A 83 7.04 9.47 10.27
N ALA A 84 7.99 9.13 9.40
CA ALA A 84 8.24 7.74 9.00
C ALA A 84 8.63 6.86 10.20
N VAL A 85 9.49 7.36 11.09
CA VAL A 85 9.87 6.65 12.32
C VAL A 85 8.66 6.47 13.24
N ILE A 86 7.83 7.50 13.42
CA ILE A 86 6.60 7.40 14.22
C ILE A 86 5.67 6.32 13.68
N ILE A 87 5.49 6.26 12.36
CA ILE A 87 4.65 5.22 11.72
C ILE A 87 5.25 3.83 11.94
N PHE A 88 6.58 3.69 11.76
CA PHE A 88 7.27 2.42 11.96
C PHE A 88 7.08 1.90 13.40
N VAL A 89 7.31 2.77 14.40
CA VAL A 89 7.10 2.44 15.81
C VAL A 89 5.64 2.10 16.09
N SER A 90 4.70 2.87 15.51
CA SER A 90 3.26 2.62 15.68
C SER A 90 2.82 1.26 15.14
N MET A 91 3.43 0.74 14.07
CA MET A 91 3.13 -0.60 13.55
C MET A 91 3.47 -1.71 14.56
N ASP A 92 4.56 -1.56 15.31
CA ASP A 92 4.96 -2.54 16.33
C ASP A 92 3.90 -2.62 17.45
N TYR A 93 3.42 -1.46 17.92
CA TYR A 93 2.34 -1.39 18.91
C TYR A 93 0.99 -1.91 18.39
N LEU A 94 0.65 -1.64 17.12
CA LEU A 94 -0.61 -2.07 16.52
C LEU A 94 -0.71 -3.59 16.36
N GLY A 95 0.43 -4.28 16.20
CA GLY A 95 0.46 -5.74 16.09
C GLY A 95 -0.14 -6.45 17.31
N GLY A 96 0.06 -5.90 18.51
CA GLY A 96 -0.58 -6.38 19.74
C GLY A 96 -2.07 -6.06 19.78
N LEU A 97 -2.44 -4.83 19.45
CA LEU A 97 -3.82 -4.34 19.57
C LEU A 97 -4.81 -5.02 18.61
N ILE A 98 -4.35 -5.36 17.39
CA ILE A 98 -5.19 -6.02 16.38
C ILE A 98 -5.66 -7.41 16.83
N SER A 99 -4.94 -8.07 17.75
CA SER A 99 -5.35 -9.38 18.27
C SER A 99 -6.62 -9.35 19.13
N GLU A 100 -6.98 -8.17 19.65
CA GLU A 100 -8.17 -7.96 20.49
C GLU A 100 -9.37 -7.41 19.69
N VAL A 101 -9.16 -6.98 18.44
CA VAL A 101 -10.19 -6.33 17.62
C VAL A 101 -10.99 -7.39 16.85
N SER A 102 -12.31 -7.40 17.06
CA SER A 102 -13.24 -8.25 16.32
C SER A 102 -13.29 -7.90 14.82
N ASP A 103 -13.45 -8.91 13.95
CA ASP A 103 -13.56 -8.74 12.50
C ASP A 103 -14.63 -7.72 12.08
N ARG A 104 -15.77 -7.68 12.78
CA ARG A 104 -16.86 -6.73 12.50
C ARG A 104 -16.44 -5.28 12.75
N THR A 105 -15.63 -5.05 13.78
CA THR A 105 -15.10 -3.73 14.10
C THR A 105 -14.14 -3.26 13.02
N MET A 106 -13.31 -4.16 12.50
CA MET A 106 -12.38 -3.84 11.41
C MET A 106 -13.13 -3.48 10.11
N GLU A 107 -14.18 -4.21 9.77
CA GLU A 107 -15.05 -3.85 8.63
C GLU A 107 -15.71 -2.49 8.82
N LEU A 108 -16.16 -2.17 10.04
CA LEU A 108 -16.74 -0.87 10.33
C LEU A 108 -15.70 0.26 10.24
N LEU A 109 -14.46 0.01 10.69
CA LEU A 109 -13.34 0.95 10.63
C LEU A 109 -12.84 1.22 9.21
N LEU A 110 -12.99 0.27 8.29
CA LEU A 110 -12.61 0.44 6.89
C LEU A 110 -13.65 1.26 6.09
N ARG A 111 -14.92 1.28 6.50
CA ARG A 111 -16.01 2.01 5.81
C ARG A 111 -15.78 3.52 5.64
N PRO A 112 -15.34 4.27 6.68
CA PRO A 112 -15.04 5.69 6.52
C PRO A 112 -14.06 5.98 5.39
N GLY A 113 -13.16 5.05 5.08
CA GLY A 113 -12.25 5.25 3.96
C GLY A 113 -12.94 5.44 2.62
N GLY A 114 -13.82 4.51 2.28
CA GLY A 114 -14.55 4.54 1.01
C GLY A 114 -15.54 5.68 0.98
N LEU A 115 -16.13 6.00 2.14
CA LEU A 115 -17.00 7.17 2.28
C LEU A 115 -16.23 8.48 2.05
N VAL A 116 -15.03 8.62 2.62
CA VAL A 116 -14.17 9.81 2.42
C VAL A 116 -13.73 9.88 0.95
N LEU A 117 -13.32 8.78 0.33
CA LEU A 117 -12.95 8.75 -1.09
C LEU A 117 -14.12 9.15 -1.99
N ALA A 118 -15.32 8.61 -1.75
CA ALA A 118 -16.53 8.99 -2.48
C ALA A 118 -16.86 10.48 -2.29
N THR A 119 -16.79 10.97 -1.06
CA THR A 119 -17.06 12.38 -0.73
C THR A 119 -16.04 13.31 -1.39
N LEU A 120 -14.74 13.00 -1.32
CA LEU A 120 -13.69 13.80 -1.94
C LEU A 120 -13.83 13.81 -3.46
N GLY A 121 -14.18 12.68 -4.08
CA GLY A 121 -14.49 12.61 -5.50
C GLY A 121 -15.64 13.54 -5.89
N VAL A 122 -16.75 13.48 -5.14
CA VAL A 122 -17.91 14.36 -5.34
C VAL A 122 -17.57 15.84 -5.10
N GLN A 123 -16.69 16.16 -4.15
CA GLN A 123 -16.30 17.54 -3.87
C GLN A 123 -15.42 18.15 -4.96
N ILE A 124 -14.53 17.36 -5.58
CA ILE A 124 -13.62 17.85 -6.65
C ILE A 124 -14.35 17.95 -8.00
N LEU A 125 -15.39 17.13 -8.23
CA LEU A 125 -16.15 17.05 -9.48
C LEU A 125 -16.65 18.40 -10.03
N PRO A 126 -17.41 19.23 -9.27
CA PRO A 126 -17.92 20.51 -9.77
C PRO A 126 -16.83 21.48 -10.19
N GLY A 127 -15.75 21.57 -9.40
CA GLY A 127 -14.60 22.43 -9.73
C GLY A 127 -13.90 22.00 -11.01
N GLY A 128 -13.82 20.69 -11.27
CA GLY A 128 -13.30 20.15 -12.52
C GLY A 128 -14.20 20.47 -13.72
N VAL A 129 -15.52 20.30 -13.57
CA VAL A 129 -16.51 20.54 -14.63
C VAL A 129 -16.57 22.02 -15.01
N MET A 130 -16.69 22.93 -14.03
CA MET A 130 -16.69 24.37 -14.28
C MET A 130 -15.42 24.81 -15.01
N ARG A 131 -14.25 24.36 -14.54
CA ARG A 131 -12.97 24.69 -15.17
C ARG A 131 -12.82 24.12 -16.57
N TYR A 132 -13.42 22.96 -16.85
CA TYR A 132 -13.42 22.37 -18.19
C TYR A 132 -14.28 23.16 -19.18
N PHE A 133 -15.45 23.64 -18.75
CA PHE A 133 -16.34 24.46 -19.57
C PHE A 133 -16.00 25.96 -19.56
N GLY A 134 -15.01 26.38 -18.78
CA GLY A 134 -14.58 27.78 -18.66
C GLY A 134 -15.60 28.69 -17.97
N LEU A 135 -16.45 28.10 -17.12
CA LEU A 135 -17.46 28.79 -16.30
C LEU A 135 -16.92 29.13 -14.91
#